data_AF-A0A7V4XFK9-F1
#
_entry.id   AF-A0A7V4XFK9-F1
#
_cell.length_a   1.000
_cell.length_b   1.000
_cell.length_c   1.000
_cell.angle_alpha   90.00
_cell.angle_beta   90.00
_cell.angle_gamma   90.00
#
_symmetry.space_group_name_H-M   'P 1'
#
loop_
_entity.id
_entity.type
_entity.pdbx_description
1 polymer ?
#
loop_
_entity_poly.entity_id
_entity_poly.type
_entity_poly.pdbx_seq_one_letter_code
_entity_poly.pdbx_strand_id
1 'polypeptide(L)' 'MTLPSQNKLKVIKIMDPLLCVRCDHAYIADVVMRDGEHKKMFYCSRLDCDNWVSKSSASTQDDIDLAA' A
#
# COMPACT_ATOMS: atom_id res chain seq x y z
N MET A 1 -23.33 0.51 -10.50
CA MET A 1 -22.15 0.65 -9.62
C MET A 1 -21.41 -0.68 -9.67
N THR A 2 -20.34 -0.75 -10.47
CA THR A 2 -19.51 -1.95 -10.62
C THR A 2 -18.70 -2.10 -9.35
N LEU A 3 -18.96 -3.15 -8.54
CA LEU A 3 -18.07 -3.47 -7.42
C LEU A 3 -16.67 -3.73 -7.98
N PRO A 4 -15.60 -3.26 -7.33
CA PRO A 4 -14.25 -3.62 -7.73
C PRO A 4 -14.15 -5.15 -7.67
N SER A 5 -13.95 -5.77 -8.83
CA SER A 5 -13.56 -7.18 -8.94
C SER A 5 -12.39 -7.43 -7.99
N GLN A 6 -12.28 -8.63 -7.41
CA GLN A 6 -11.17 -9.04 -6.56
C GLN A 6 -9.85 -9.01 -7.36
N ASN A 7 -9.36 -7.81 -7.62
CA ASN A 7 -8.17 -7.54 -8.40
C ASN A 7 -6.98 -7.75 -7.48
N LYS A 8 -5.95 -8.43 -7.98
CA LYS A 8 -4.67 -8.55 -7.28
C LYS A 8 -4.02 -7.17 -7.25
N LEU A 9 -4.19 -6.46 -6.15
CA LEU A 9 -3.62 -5.14 -5.92
C LEU A 9 -2.25 -5.24 -5.25
N LYS A 10 -1.36 -4.28 -5.55
CA LYS A 10 -0.06 -4.17 -4.91
C LYS A 10 -0.19 -3.34 -3.63
N VAL A 11 0.21 -3.90 -2.49
CA VAL A 11 0.33 -3.15 -1.23
C VAL A 11 1.62 -2.32 -1.27
N ILE A 12 1.50 -1.03 -0.95
CA ILE A 12 2.56 -0.01 -1.03
C ILE A 12 2.55 0.85 0.25
N LYS A 13 3.67 1.54 0.51
CA LYS A 13 3.77 2.47 1.64
C LYS A 13 3.34 3.88 1.19
N ILE A 14 2.40 4.47 1.93
CA ILE A 14 1.97 5.86 1.75
C ILE A 14 3.06 6.81 2.27
N MET A 15 3.30 7.92 1.57
CA MET A 15 4.24 8.96 2.01
C MET A 15 3.61 9.87 3.06
N ASP A 16 2.45 10.48 2.74
CA ASP A 16 1.69 11.31 3.67
C ASP A 16 0.25 10.77 3.86
N PRO A 17 -0.04 10.12 5.00
CA PRO A 17 -1.37 9.60 5.31
C PRO A 17 -2.45 10.68 5.41
N LEU A 18 -2.11 11.91 5.80
CA LEU A 18 -3.09 12.99 5.97
C LEU A 18 -3.66 13.44 4.62
N LEU A 19 -2.88 13.36 3.54
CA LEU A 19 -3.37 13.60 2.19
C LEU A 19 -4.41 12.54 1.78
N CYS A 20 -4.19 11.28 2.12
CA CYS A 20 -5.14 10.21 1.81
C CYS A 20 -6.45 10.35 2.59
N VAL A 21 -6.42 10.81 3.84
CA VAL A 21 -7.64 11.05 4.64
C VAL A 21 -8.54 12.11 4.00
N ARG A 22 -7.96 13.11 3.32
CA ARG A 22 -8.67 14.24 2.71
C ARG A 22 -8.91 14.08 1.20
N CYS A 23 -8.54 12.94 0.64
CA CYS A 23 -8.60 12.70 -0.80
C CYS A 23 -9.92 12.04 -1.20
N ASP A 24 -10.68 12.67 -2.10
CA ASP A 24 -11.96 12.15 -2.61
C ASP A 24 -11.83 10.82 -3.37
N HIS A 25 -10.60 10.48 -3.78
CA HIS A 25 -10.29 9.24 -4.50
C HIS A 25 -9.76 8.12 -3.60
N ALA A 26 -9.56 8.40 -2.31
CA ALA A 26 -9.06 7.44 -1.33
C ALA A 26 -10.20 6.94 -0.43
N TYR A 27 -10.18 5.64 -0.12
CA TYR A 27 -11.16 5.02 0.76
C TYR A 27 -10.54 3.89 1.58
N ILE A 28 -11.22 3.50 2.66
CA ILE A 28 -10.81 2.35 3.47
C ILE A 28 -11.38 1.09 2.82
N ALA A 29 -10.50 0.18 2.42
CA ALA A 29 -10.84 -1.13 1.88
C ALA A 29 -10.53 -2.23 2.89
N ASP A 30 -11.38 -3.26 2.92
CA ASP A 30 -11.07 -4.52 3.59
C ASP A 30 -10.21 -5.39 2.66
N VAL A 31 -8.99 -5.70 3.09
CA VAL A 31 -7.98 -6.44 2.34
C VAL A 31 -7.73 -7.79 2.99
N VAL A 32 -7.78 -8.85 2.19
CA VAL A 32 -7.34 -10.18 2.60
C VAL A 32 -5.87 -10.34 2.23
N MET A 33 -5.03 -10.44 3.25
CA MET A 33 -3.59 -10.65 3.11
C MET A 33 -3.32 -12.11 2.72
N ARG A 34 -2.07 -12.42 2.29
CA ARG A 34 -1.72 -13.76 1.78
C ARG A 34 -1.88 -14.88 2.82
N ASP A 35 -1.74 -14.55 4.09
CA ASP A 35 -1.94 -15.42 5.25
C ASP A 35 -3.42 -15.62 5.61
N GLY A 36 -4.34 -14.98 4.88
CA GLY A 36 -5.77 -15.01 5.17
C GLY A 36 -6.20 -13.98 6.22
N GLU A 37 -5.29 -13.14 6.72
CA GLU A 37 -5.64 -12.08 7.65
C GLU A 37 -6.45 -10.98 6.94
N HIS A 38 -7.51 -10.50 7.59
CA HIS A 38 -8.30 -9.36 7.13
C HIS A 38 -7.81 -8.07 7.78
N LYS A 39 -7.45 -7.07 6.96
CA LYS A 39 -7.00 -5.75 7.42
C LYS A 39 -7.73 -4.63 6.70
N LYS A 40 -8.00 -3.54 7.43
CA LYS A 40 -8.46 -2.28 6.84
C LYS A 40 -7.25 -1.48 6.35
N MET A 41 -7.25 -1.12 5.07
CA MET A 41 -6.16 -0.36 4.44
C MET A 41 -6.71 0.76 3.56
N PHE A 42 -5.91 1.81 3.38
CA PHE A 42 -6.21 2.81 2.37
C PHE A 42 -6.06 2.22 0.97
N TYR A 43 -7.05 2.48 0.14
CA TYR A 43 -7.03 2.24 -1.28
C TYR A 43 -7.20 3.57 -2.01
N CYS A 44 -6.40 3.81 -3.04
CA CYS A 44 -6.56 4.94 -3.94
C CYS A 44 -6.98 4.44 -5.32
N SER A 45 -8.04 5.03 -5.87
CA SER A 45 -8.55 4.68 -7.22
C SER A 45 -7.75 5.32 -8.36
N ARG A 46 -6.90 6.30 -8.04
CA ARG A 46 -6.07 7.01 -9.02
C ARG A 46 -4.84 6.20 -9.39
N LEU A 47 -4.70 5.91 -10.68
CA LEU A 47 -3.51 5.23 -11.24
C LEU A 47 -2.31 6.18 -11.41
N ASP A 48 -2.57 7.49 -11.38
CA ASP A 48 -1.61 8.58 -11.51
C ASP A 48 -1.27 9.23 -10.16
N CYS A 49 -1.77 8.70 -9.04
CA CYS A 49 -1.41 9.20 -7.72
C CYS A 49 0.09 8.95 -7.49
N ASP A 50 0.75 9.87 -6.81
CA ASP A 50 2.18 9.84 -6.51
C ASP A 50 2.47 9.82 -5.00
N ASN A 51 1.44 9.83 -4.14
CA ASN A 51 1.56 9.83 -2.66
C ASN A 51 1.96 8.46 -2.08
N TRP A 52 2.83 7.73 -2.77
CA TRP A 52 3.30 6.43 -2.35
C TRP A 52 4.72 6.15 -2.83
N VAL A 53 5.41 5.30 -2.08
CA VAL A 53 6.77 4.89 -2.42
C VAL A 53 6.69 3.68 -3.34
N SER A 54 7.10 3.85 -4.60
CA SER A 54 7.48 2.71 -5.42
C SER A 54 8.75 2.13 -4.83
N LYS A 55 8.66 1.01 -4.10
CA LYS A 55 9.81 0.12 -4.03
C LYS A 55 10.00 -0.46 -5.44
N SER A 56 10.66 0.32 -6.30
CA SER A 56 11.51 -0.25 -7.34
C SER A 56 12.47 -1.15 -6.58
N SER A 57 12.60 -2.38 -7.04
CA SER A 57 13.46 -3.42 -6.48
C SER A 57 14.90 -2.95 -6.37
N ALA A 58 15.23 -2.23 -5.30
CA ALA A 58 16.56 -2.09 -4.77
C ALA A 58 16.71 -3.18 -3.72
N SER A 59 17.16 -4.35 -4.16
CA SER A 59 17.96 -5.22 -3.33
C SER A 59 19.06 -4.39 -2.67
N THR A 60 19.15 -4.35 -1.34
CA THR A 60 20.41 -4.44 -0.54
C THR A 60 20.08 -4.49 0.96
N GLN A 61 20.69 -5.49 1.59
CA GLN A 61 20.97 -5.81 2.99
C GLN A 61 20.77 -4.74 4.09
N ASP A 62 20.13 -5.15 5.18
CA ASP A 62 20.49 -4.75 6.55
C ASP A 62 20.72 -6.04 7.35
N ASP A 63 21.86 -6.68 7.08
CA ASP A 63 22.51 -7.63 7.97
C ASP A 63 23.72 -6.87 8.53
N ILE A 64 23.52 -6.20 9.67
CA ILE A 64 24.60 -5.59 10.44
C ILE A 64 24.83 -6.48 11.66
N ASP A 65 25.55 -7.57 11.41
CA ASP A 65 26.36 -8.23 12.42
C ASP A 65 27.60 -7.34 12.63
N LEU A 66 27.57 -6.51 13.68
CA LEU A 66 28.78 -5.89 14.21
C LEU A 66 29.06 -6.52 15.56
N ALA A 67 29.64 -7.71 15.52
CA ALA A 67 30.55 -8.16 16.54
C ALA A 67 31.81 -7.25 16.53
N ALA A 68 32.04 -6.55 17.64
CA ALA A 68 33.36 -6.10 18.08
C ALA A 68 33.37 -6.02 19.61
#